data_AF-A0A2A2G8G0-F1
#
_entry.id   AF-A0A2A2G8G0-F1
#
_cell.length_a   1.000
_cell.length_b   1.000
_cell.length_c   1.000
_cell.angle_alpha   90.00
_cell.angle_beta   90.00
_cell.angle_gamma   90.00
#
_symmetry.space_group_name_H-M   'P 1'
#
loop_
_entity.id
_entity.type
_entity.pdbx_description
1 polymer ?
#
loop_
_entity_poly.entity_id
_entity_poly.type
_entity_poly.pdbx_seq_one_letter_code
_entity_poly.pdbx_strand_id
1 'polypeptide(L)'
;MMIVNIALGLGLGLIGLGVLGMIVSGIRSVMKGKQDVKKIITMLVPFVVFGIAYGIAGSVTEAAIGTMLFMMGAMVLLIALTGMRTTFNL
;
A
#
# COMPACT_ATOMS: atom_id res chain seq x y z
N MET A 1 -3.11 37.42 -3.62
CA MET A 1 -1.81 36.76 -3.37
C MET A 1 -1.66 36.31 -1.91
N MET A 2 -1.72 37.21 -0.91
CA MET A 2 -1.46 36.84 0.50
C MET A 2 -2.47 35.86 1.13
N ILE A 3 -3.77 36.08 0.93
CA ILE A 3 -4.84 35.19 1.45
C ILE A 3 -4.72 33.77 0.86
N VAL A 4 -4.35 33.66 -0.42
CA VAL A 4 -4.18 32.38 -1.13
C VAL A 4 -3.04 31.57 -0.50
N ASN A 5 -1.92 32.20 -0.18
CA ASN A 5 -0.78 31.53 0.44
C ASN A 5 -1.09 31.04 1.86
N ILE A 6 -1.84 31.83 2.64
CA ILE A 6 -2.28 31.43 3.99
C ILE A 6 -3.27 30.26 3.90
N ALA A 7 -4.22 30.30 2.97
CA ALA A 7 -5.18 29.22 2.75
C ALA A 7 -4.49 27.91 2.32
N LEU A 8 -3.50 27.99 1.42
CA LEU A 8 -2.69 26.84 1.01
C LEU A 8 -1.87 26.27 2.17
N GLY A 9 -1.24 27.15 2.99
CA GLY A 9 -0.47 26.73 4.15
C GLY A 9 -1.32 26.03 5.22
N LEU A 10 -2.49 26.59 5.53
CA LEU A 10 -3.45 25.97 6.46
C LEU A 10 -4.02 24.67 5.90
N GLY A 11 -4.34 24.63 4.61
CA GLY A 11 -4.83 23.42 3.94
C GLY A 11 -3.83 22.27 4.01
N LEU A 12 -2.56 22.53 3.64
CA LEU A 12 -1.49 21.53 3.74
C LEU A 12 -1.22 21.14 5.19
N GLY A 13 -1.28 22.09 6.13
CA GLY A 13 -1.13 21.82 7.57
C GLY A 13 -2.21 20.87 8.10
N LEU A 14 -3.47 21.10 7.72
CA LEU A 14 -4.60 20.24 8.11
C LEU A 14 -4.51 18.83 7.50
N ILE A 15 -4.08 18.72 6.24
CA ILE A 15 -3.80 17.43 5.61
C ILE A 15 -2.71 16.68 6.39
N GLY A 16 -1.62 17.37 6.72
CA GLY A 16 -0.53 16.80 7.51
C GLY A 16 -0.99 16.30 8.88
N LEU A 17 -1.76 17.12 9.61
CA LEU A 17 -2.35 16.73 10.90
C LEU A 17 -3.31 15.55 10.78
N GLY A 18 -4.12 15.51 9.71
CA GLY A 18 -5.01 14.40 9.42
C GLY A 18 -4.24 13.09 9.19
N VAL A 19 -3.18 13.14 8.39
CA VAL A 19 -2.29 11.98 8.15
C VAL A 19 -1.64 11.50 9.44
N LEU A 20 -1.10 12.42 10.25
CA LEU A 20 -0.51 12.09 11.55
C LEU A 20 -1.55 11.44 12.50
N GLY A 21 -2.77 11.97 12.55
CA GLY A 21 -3.85 11.40 13.34
C GLY A 21 -4.22 9.97 12.91
N MET A 22 -4.27 9.72 11.59
CA MET A 22 -4.50 8.39 11.04
C MET A 22 -3.39 7.41 11.43
N ILE A 23 -2.12 7.83 11.36
CA ILE A 23 -0.97 7.00 11.74
C ILE A 23 -1.03 6.63 13.22
N VAL A 24 -1.22 7.61 14.10
CA VAL A 24 -1.27 7.38 15.56
C VAL A 24 -2.45 6.47 15.93
N SER A 25 -3.62 6.70 15.33
CA SER A 25 -4.80 5.86 15.52
C SER A 25 -4.56 4.43 15.03
N GLY A 26 -3.96 4.28 13.85
CA GLY A 26 -3.59 2.99 13.27
C GLY A 26 -2.65 2.21 14.19
N ILE A 27 -1.54 2.82 14.62
CA ILE A 27 -0.57 2.19 15.54
C ILE A 27 -1.27 1.76 16.84
N ARG A 28 -2.09 2.63 17.42
CA ARG A 28 -2.82 2.33 18.65
C ARG A 28 -3.84 1.19 18.47
N SER A 29 -4.44 1.06 17.29
CA SER A 29 -5.34 -0.04 16.94
C SER A 29 -4.60 -1.38 16.89
N VAL A 30 -3.41 -1.39 16.27
CA VAL A 30 -2.52 -2.56 16.20
C VAL A 30 -2.07 -2.99 17.61
N MET A 31 -1.58 -2.05 18.43
CA MET A 31 -1.14 -2.34 19.80
C MET A 31 -2.25 -2.91 20.69
N LYS A 32 -3.50 -2.54 20.43
CA LYS A 32 -4.68 -3.05 21.15
C LYS A 32 -5.19 -4.39 20.60
N GLY A 33 -4.52 -4.98 19.62
CA GLY A 33 -4.91 -6.25 18.99
C GLY A 33 -6.23 -6.18 18.23
N LYS A 34 -6.78 -4.98 17.98
CA LYS A 34 -8.05 -4.79 17.26
C LYS A 34 -7.92 -5.08 15.76
N GLN A 35 -6.69 -5.18 15.27
CA GLN A 35 -6.37 -5.26 13.86
C GLN A 35 -5.58 -6.54 13.60
N ASP A 36 -5.98 -7.27 12.56
CA ASP A 36 -5.30 -8.50 12.15
C ASP A 36 -3.96 -8.15 11.48
N VAL A 37 -2.87 -8.36 12.21
CA VAL A 37 -1.51 -8.04 11.77
C VAL A 37 -1.16 -8.73 10.44
N LYS A 38 -1.68 -9.94 10.20
CA LYS A 38 -1.44 -10.64 8.92
C LYS A 38 -2.05 -9.87 7.76
N LYS A 39 -3.26 -9.34 7.92
CA LYS A 39 -3.92 -8.51 6.90
C LYS A 39 -3.19 -7.20 6.65
N ILE A 40 -2.66 -6.57 7.70
CA ILE A 40 -1.86 -5.34 7.56
C ILE A 40 -0.60 -5.61 6.75
N ILE A 41 0.13 -6.68 7.07
CA ILE A 41 1.36 -7.05 6.36
C ILE A 41 1.05 -7.36 4.89
N THR A 42 -0.07 -8.03 4.59
CA THR A 42 -0.45 -8.29 3.19
C THR A 42 -0.75 -7.01 2.40
N MET A 43 -1.25 -5.95 3.05
CA MET A 43 -1.43 -4.65 2.40
C MET A 43 -0.11 -3.94 2.06
N LEU A 44 1.00 -4.30 2.71
CA LEU A 44 2.32 -3.73 2.42
C LEU A 44 3.01 -4.38 1.21
N VAL A 45 2.53 -5.53 0.73
CA VAL A 45 3.16 -6.28 -0.37
C VAL A 45 3.42 -5.42 -1.61
N PRO A 46 2.48 -4.62 -2.13
CA PRO A 46 2.73 -3.80 -3.32
C PRO A 46 3.87 -2.80 -3.13
N PHE A 47 4.02 -2.25 -1.92
CA PHE A 47 5.10 -1.30 -1.59
C PHE A 47 6.46 -1.98 -1.55
N VAL A 48 6.52 -3.22 -1.03
CA VAL A 48 7.76 -4.01 -1.01
C VAL A 48 8.17 -4.38 -2.43
N VAL A 49 7.23 -4.85 -3.26
CA VAL A 49 7.49 -5.17 -4.67
C VAL A 49 7.97 -3.93 -5.43
N PHE A 50 7.32 -2.78 -5.21
CA PHE A 50 7.74 -1.52 -5.80
C PHE A 50 9.14 -1.10 -5.35
N GLY A 51 9.44 -1.20 -4.06
CA GLY A 51 10.77 -0.87 -3.53
C GLY A 51 11.87 -1.71 -4.17
N ILE A 52 11.63 -3.00 -4.35
CA ILE A 52 12.55 -3.91 -5.05
C ILE A 52 12.67 -3.54 -6.53
N ALA A 53 11.55 -3.33 -7.22
CA ALA A 53 11.53 -2.97 -8.63
C ALA A 53 12.28 -1.64 -8.89
N TYR A 54 12.10 -0.66 -8.01
CA TYR A 54 12.80 0.61 -8.06
C TYR A 54 14.30 0.47 -7.79
N GLY A 55 14.68 -0.35 -6.80
CA GLY A 55 16.09 -0.65 -6.52
C GLY A 55 16.83 -1.29 -7.70
N ILE A 56 16.11 -2.03 -8.55
CA ILE A 56 16.68 -2.68 -9.74
C ILE A 56 16.65 -1.74 -10.96
N ALA A 57 15.50 -1.13 -11.26
CA ALA A 57 15.31 -0.34 -12.47
C ALA A 57 15.90 1.07 -12.38
N GLY A 58 16.00 1.65 -11.18
CA GLY A 58 16.45 3.03 -10.96
C GLY A 58 15.50 4.11 -11.51
N SER A 59 14.40 3.71 -12.16
CA SER A 59 13.37 4.59 -12.72
C SER A 59 12.03 4.32 -12.05
N VAL A 60 11.36 5.38 -11.61
CA VAL A 60 10.02 5.32 -10.99
C VAL A 60 9.01 4.72 -11.96
N THR A 61 9.08 5.11 -13.24
CA THR A 61 8.14 4.66 -14.27
C THR A 61 8.27 3.17 -14.54
N GLU A 62 9.50 2.69 -14.72
CA GLU A 62 9.77 1.27 -14.98
C GLU A 62 9.44 0.41 -13.76
N ALA A 63 9.75 0.90 -12.56
CA ALA A 63 9.40 0.22 -11.31
C ALA A 63 7.88 0.12 -11.12
N ALA A 64 7.13 1.17 -11.45
CA ALA A 64 5.67 1.17 -11.36
C ALA A 64 5.05 0.17 -12.33
N ILE A 65 5.50 0.17 -13.59
CA ILE A 65 5.03 -0.79 -14.60
C ILE A 65 5.41 -2.22 -14.21
N GLY A 66 6.65 -2.44 -13.77
CA GLY A 66 7.12 -3.75 -13.32
C GLY A 66 6.32 -4.27 -12.13
N THR A 67 6.02 -3.42 -11.15
CA THR A 67 5.17 -3.77 -10.00
C THR A 67 3.76 -4.12 -10.45
N MET A 68 3.17 -3.34 -11.35
CA MET A 68 1.84 -3.60 -11.89
C MET A 68 1.79 -4.98 -12.56
N LEU A 69 2.74 -5.26 -13.46
CA LEU A 69 2.83 -6.52 -14.17
C LEU A 69 3.03 -7.71 -13.22
N PHE A 70 3.90 -7.56 -12.22
CA PHE A 70 4.13 -8.59 -11.20
C PHE A 70 2.85 -8.89 -10.42
N MET A 71 2.15 -7.86 -9.93
CA MET A 71 0.93 -8.04 -9.15
C MET A 71 -0.19 -8.68 -9.99
N MET A 72 -0.32 -8.30 -11.26
CA MET A 72 -1.25 -8.94 -12.19
C MET A 72 -0.90 -10.42 -12.41
N GLY A 73 0.38 -10.72 -12.64
CA GLY A 73 0.85 -12.10 -12.78
C GLY A 73 0.58 -12.95 -11.53
N ALA A 74 0.89 -12.40 -10.34
CA ALA A 74 0.63 -13.04 -9.07
C ALA A 74 -0.87 -13.31 -8.86
N MET A 75 -1.74 -12.37 -9.22
CA MET A 75 -3.19 -12.58 -9.16
C MET A 75 -3.63 -13.77 -10.03
N VAL A 76 -3.19 -13.84 -11.28
CA VAL A 76 -3.54 -14.94 -12.18
C VAL A 76 -3.08 -16.29 -11.61
N LEU A 77 -1.84 -16.36 -11.12
CA LEU A 77 -1.31 -17.57 -10.49
C LEU A 77 -2.10 -17.98 -9.25
N LEU A 78 -2.40 -17.02 -8.37
CA LEU A 78 -3.17 -17.29 -7.15
C LEU A 78 -4.59 -17.75 -7.47
N ILE A 79 -5.24 -17.18 -8.48
CA ILE A 79 -6.56 -17.63 -8.97
C ILE A 79 -6.48 -19.06 -9.52
N ALA A 80 -5.45 -19.39 -10.30
CA ALA A 80 -5.27 -20.74 -10.80
C ALA A 80 -5.06 -21.74 -9.65
N LEU A 81 -4.22 -21.39 -8.66
CA LEU A 81 -3.97 -22.22 -7.48
C LEU A 81 -5.21 -22.42 -6.62
N THR A 82 -5.98 -21.35 -6.35
CA THR A 82 -7.22 -21.46 -5.58
C THR A 82 -8.29 -22.24 -6.34
N GLY A 83 -8.42 -22.02 -7.65
CA GLY A 83 -9.33 -22.76 -8.52
C GLY A 83 -9.02 -24.26 -8.57
N MET A 84 -7.74 -24.62 -8.70
CA MET A 84 -7.30 -26.03 -8.63
C MET A 84 -7.57 -26.62 -7.25
N ARG A 85 -7.27 -25.89 -6.17
CA ARG A 85 -7.52 -26.36 -4.81
C ARG A 85 -9.01 -26.67 -4.56
N THR A 86 -9.90 -25.78 -5.00
CA THR A 86 -11.36 -25.98 -4.88
C THR A 86 -11.85 -27.13 -5.75
N THR A 87 -11.32 -27.27 -6.97
CA THR A 87 -11.74 -28.32 -7.91
C THR A 87 -11.29 -29.71 -7.47
N PHE A 88 -10.08 -29.83 -6.93
CA PHE A 88 -9.50 -31.09 -6.51
C PHE A 88 -9.70 -31.41 -5.02
N ASN A 89 -10.40 -30.55 -4.26
CA ASN A 89 -10.61 -30.69 -2.81
C ASN A 89 -9.31 -30.99 -2.03
N LEU A 90 -8.21 -30.32 -2.40
CA LEU A 90 -6.91 -30.37 -1.71
C LEU A 90 -6.85 -29.37 -0.53
#